data_AF-A0A3S4AJX1-F1
#
_entry.id   AF-A0A3S4AJX1-F1
#
_cell.length_a   1.000
_cell.length_b   1.000
_cell.length_c   1.000
_cell.angle_alpha   90.00
_cell.angle_beta   90.00
_cell.angle_gamma   90.00
#
_symmetry.space_group_name_H-M   'P 1'
#
loop_
_entity.id
_entity.type
_entity.pdbx_description
1 polymer ?
#
loop_
_entity_poly.entity_id
_entity_poly.type
_entity_poly.pdbx_seq_one_letter_code
_entity_poly.pdbx_strand_id
1 'polypeptide(L)'
;MFGFGDAKEARDEVYDGQPHESKLSHELIGSAAAFEGMRLWEKKQREEGKTVNHGLAKELLAAAVGFEVDKLVETKGLDFIDRERAKHHAKKQAEELYEQHYGGQDQYDPNQREAPSHFDNY
;
A
#
# COMPACT_ATOMS: atom_id res chain seq x y z
N MET A 1 10.76 11.79 -6.00
CA MET A 1 10.69 10.34 -6.25
C MET A 1 9.77 9.80 -5.19
N PHE A 2 8.72 9.06 -5.56
CA PHE A 2 7.74 8.56 -4.60
C PHE A 2 8.37 7.47 -3.72
N GLY A 3 8.17 7.53 -2.41
CA GLY A 3 8.70 6.55 -1.46
C GLY A 3 7.81 6.37 -0.21
N PHE A 4 8.29 5.57 0.75
CA PHE A 4 7.52 5.25 1.96
C PHE A 4 7.14 6.48 2.80
N GLY A 5 7.94 7.55 2.77
CA GLY A 5 7.59 8.82 3.43
C GLY A 5 6.35 9.46 2.82
N ASP A 6 6.30 9.61 1.49
CA ASP A 6 5.16 10.19 0.77
C ASP A 6 3.91 9.32 0.94
N ALA A 7 4.08 7.98 0.87
CA ALA A 7 3.00 7.02 1.03
C ALA A 7 2.39 7.07 2.46
N LYS A 8 3.24 7.24 3.48
CA LYS A 8 2.82 7.41 4.88
C LYS A 8 2.07 8.73 5.08
N GLU A 9 2.57 9.83 4.52
CA GLU A 9 1.92 11.13 4.59
C GLU A 9 0.50 11.07 3.99
N ALA A 10 0.36 10.46 2.81
CA ALA A 10 -0.94 10.24 2.20
C ALA A 10 -1.88 9.39 3.07
N ARG A 11 -1.35 8.33 3.70
CA ARG A 11 -2.10 7.54 4.67
C ARG A 11 -2.57 8.40 5.83
N ASP A 12 -1.68 9.18 6.45
CA ASP A 12 -2.00 10.00 7.62
C ASP A 12 -3.06 11.06 7.26
N GLU A 13 -2.98 11.66 6.07
CA GLU A 13 -4.01 12.60 5.60
C GLU A 13 -5.37 11.92 5.39
N VAL A 14 -5.40 10.72 4.79
CA VAL A 14 -6.66 9.99 4.54
C VAL A 14 -7.28 9.45 5.83
N TYR A 15 -6.46 9.03 6.80
CA TYR A 15 -6.91 8.36 8.03
C TYR A 15 -7.12 9.32 9.21
N ASP A 16 -6.19 10.25 9.42
CA ASP A 16 -6.13 11.10 10.62
C ASP A 16 -6.44 12.57 10.31
N GLY A 17 -6.55 12.93 9.02
CA GLY A 17 -6.94 14.25 8.57
C GLY A 17 -8.30 14.70 9.12
N GLN A 18 -8.43 16.00 9.40
CA GLN A 18 -9.73 16.61 9.71
C GLN A 18 -10.70 16.38 8.54
N PRO A 19 -12.03 16.35 8.77
CA PRO A 19 -12.98 16.28 7.67
C PRO A 19 -12.80 17.50 6.76
N HIS A 20 -12.06 17.33 5.67
CA HIS A 20 -11.95 18.33 4.64
C HIS A 20 -13.26 18.33 3.85
N GLU A 21 -13.92 19.48 3.73
CA GLU A 21 -15.08 19.64 2.82
C GLU A 21 -14.69 19.43 1.33
N SER A 22 -13.40 19.25 1.05
CA SER A 22 -12.86 18.93 -0.27
C SER A 22 -12.75 17.41 -0.45
N LYS A 23 -13.31 16.89 -1.55
CA LYS A 23 -13.24 15.47 -1.92
C LYS A 23 -11.78 14.99 -1.95
N LEU A 24 -11.49 13.86 -1.29
CA LEU A 24 -10.19 13.20 -1.42
C LEU A 24 -9.97 12.77 -2.88
N SER A 25 -8.79 13.04 -3.42
CA SER A 25 -8.46 12.61 -4.80
C SER A 25 -8.20 11.11 -4.86
N HIS A 26 -8.40 10.50 -6.04
CA HIS A 26 -8.06 9.10 -6.26
C HIS A 26 -6.55 8.83 -6.11
N GLU A 27 -5.69 9.82 -6.35
CA GLU A 27 -4.24 9.71 -6.14
C GLU A 27 -3.89 9.65 -4.65
N LEU A 28 -4.53 10.49 -3.84
CA LEU A 28 -4.33 10.51 -2.40
C LEU A 28 -4.84 9.22 -1.76
N ILE A 29 -6.05 8.77 -2.14
CA ILE A 29 -6.59 7.47 -1.72
C ILE A 29 -5.72 6.32 -2.23
N GLY A 30 -5.26 6.40 -3.47
CA GLY A 30 -4.38 5.38 -4.04
C GLY A 30 -3.06 5.28 -3.28
N SER A 31 -2.50 6.41 -2.86
CA SER A 31 -1.25 6.47 -2.11
C SER A 31 -1.39 5.94 -0.68
N ALA A 32 -2.48 6.31 0.00
CA ALA A 32 -2.81 5.74 1.31
C ALA A 32 -3.01 4.21 1.22
N ALA A 33 -3.71 3.75 0.18
CA ALA A 33 -3.95 2.32 -0.02
C ALA A 33 -2.70 1.54 -0.39
N ALA A 34 -1.77 2.13 -1.15
CA ALA A 34 -0.48 1.52 -1.45
C ALA A 34 0.31 1.25 -0.16
N PHE A 35 0.33 2.23 0.74
CA PHE A 35 1.02 2.13 2.02
C PHE A 35 0.41 1.08 2.94
N GLU A 36 -0.89 1.17 3.22
CA GLU A 36 -1.57 0.21 4.11
C GLU A 36 -1.64 -1.20 3.48
N GLY A 37 -1.82 -1.30 2.16
CA GLY A 37 -1.77 -2.57 1.44
C GLY A 37 -0.40 -3.24 1.58
N MET A 38 0.68 -2.50 1.42
CA MET A 38 2.05 -2.99 1.65
C MET A 38 2.26 -3.41 3.11
N ARG A 39 1.80 -2.61 4.07
CA ARG A 39 1.92 -2.91 5.50
C ARG A 39 1.13 -4.17 5.90
N LEU A 40 -0.10 -4.31 5.39
CA LEU A 40 -0.95 -5.48 5.62
C LEU A 40 -0.34 -6.75 5.03
N TRP A 41 0.13 -6.67 3.79
CA TRP A 41 0.82 -7.77 3.13
C TRP A 41 2.09 -8.17 3.90
N GLU A 42 2.93 -7.21 4.25
CA GLU A 42 4.17 -7.43 5.01
C GLU A 42 3.89 -8.12 6.35
N LYS A 43 2.93 -7.58 7.11
CA LYS A 43 2.51 -8.15 8.39
C LYS A 43 2.06 -9.60 8.22
N LYS A 44 1.19 -9.86 7.24
CA LYS A 44 0.66 -11.20 6.97
C LYS A 44 1.77 -12.19 6.60
N GLN A 45 2.69 -11.77 5.73
CA GLN A 45 3.80 -12.62 5.30
C GLN A 45 4.76 -12.94 6.46
N ARG A 46 5.02 -11.98 7.35
CA ARG A 46 5.82 -12.21 8.56
C ARG A 46 5.14 -13.12 9.57
N GLU A 47 3.83 -12.96 9.77
CA GLU A 47 3.03 -13.85 10.61
C GLU A 47 3.03 -15.29 10.09
N GLU A 48 2.99 -15.48 8.76
CA GLU A 48 3.09 -16.81 8.16
C GLU A 48 4.52 -17.37 8.13
N GLY A 49 5.54 -16.52 8.13
CA GLY A 49 6.95 -16.91 8.12
C GLY A 49 7.42 -17.58 6.83
N LYS A 50 6.64 -17.48 5.74
CA LYS A 50 6.92 -18.17 4.47
C LYS A 50 7.68 -17.28 3.50
N THR A 51 8.72 -17.86 2.91
CA THR A 51 9.38 -17.32 1.73
C THR A 51 8.48 -17.47 0.50
N VAL A 52 8.34 -16.41 -0.30
CA VAL A 52 7.60 -16.43 -1.57
C VAL A 52 8.47 -15.87 -2.69
N ASN A 53 8.29 -16.37 -3.91
CA ASN A 53 8.99 -15.80 -5.06
C ASN A 53 8.48 -14.38 -5.37
N HIS A 54 9.30 -13.59 -6.06
CA HIS A 54 9.02 -12.18 -6.39
C HIS A 54 7.68 -11.95 -7.10
N GLY A 55 7.31 -12.84 -8.04
CA GLY A 55 6.05 -12.74 -8.77
C GLY A 55 4.84 -12.90 -7.85
N LEU A 56 4.85 -13.97 -7.05
CA LEU A 56 3.79 -14.23 -6.08
C LEU A 56 3.71 -13.13 -5.01
N ALA A 57 4.84 -12.58 -4.58
CA ALA A 57 4.89 -11.46 -3.65
C ALA A 57 4.10 -10.25 -4.18
N LYS A 58 4.33 -9.87 -5.45
CA LYS A 58 3.60 -8.78 -6.11
C LYS A 58 2.12 -9.05 -6.28
N GLU A 59 1.73 -10.29 -6.59
CA GLU A 59 0.32 -10.66 -6.70
C GLU A 59 -0.42 -10.53 -5.37
N LEU A 60 0.18 -11.04 -4.28
CA LEU A 60 -0.37 -10.93 -2.94
C LEU A 60 -0.44 -9.48 -2.47
N LEU A 61 0.59 -8.68 -2.77
CA LEU A 61 0.61 -7.26 -2.51
C LEU A 61 -0.51 -6.53 -3.26
N ALA A 62 -0.66 -6.79 -4.56
CA ALA A 62 -1.72 -6.20 -5.37
C ALA A 62 -3.12 -6.55 -4.84
N ALA A 63 -3.31 -7.77 -4.32
CA ALA A 63 -4.56 -8.16 -3.66
C ALA A 63 -4.82 -7.36 -2.38
N ALA A 64 -3.81 -7.20 -1.51
CA ALA A 64 -3.91 -6.40 -0.29
C ALA A 64 -4.23 -4.92 -0.59
N VAL A 65 -3.57 -4.37 -1.60
CA VAL A 65 -3.79 -2.99 -2.05
C VAL A 65 -5.19 -2.81 -2.64
N GLY A 66 -5.66 -3.75 -3.46
CA GLY A 66 -7.01 -3.70 -4.02
C GLY A 66 -8.09 -3.72 -2.94
N PHE A 67 -7.92 -4.56 -1.92
CA PHE A 67 -8.79 -4.60 -0.74
C PHE A 67 -8.82 -3.25 -0.02
N GLU A 68 -7.66 -2.63 0.17
CA GLU A 68 -7.56 -1.37 0.89
C GLU A 68 -8.16 -0.18 0.11
N VAL A 69 -7.98 -0.13 -1.21
CA VAL A 69 -8.66 0.86 -2.06
C VAL A 69 -10.18 0.72 -1.94
N ASP A 70 -10.69 -0.50 -1.99
CA ASP A 70 -12.13 -0.76 -1.91
C ASP A 70 -12.70 -0.24 -0.58
N LYS A 71 -12.05 -0.54 0.54
CA LYS A 71 -12.39 -0.04 1.87
C LYS A 71 -12.35 1.50 1.94
N LEU A 72 -11.32 2.14 1.39
CA LEU A 72 -11.21 3.60 1.41
C LEU A 72 -12.26 4.27 0.52
N VAL A 73 -12.55 3.71 -0.66
CA VAL A 73 -13.62 4.20 -1.54
C VAL A 73 -14.98 4.13 -0.86
N GLU A 74 -15.29 3.00 -0.21
CA GLU A 74 -16.56 2.79 0.51
C GLU A 74 -16.74 3.78 1.68
N THR A 75 -15.65 4.11 2.38
CA THR A 75 -15.71 4.98 3.57
C THR A 75 -15.54 6.46 3.26
N LYS A 76 -14.89 6.81 2.15
CA LYS A 76 -14.57 8.20 1.78
C LYS A 76 -15.38 8.73 0.60
N GLY A 77 -16.18 7.90 -0.07
CA GLY A 77 -17.20 8.34 -1.03
C GLY A 77 -16.67 8.72 -2.42
N LEU A 78 -15.83 7.87 -3.02
CA LEU A 78 -15.39 8.00 -4.42
C LEU A 78 -16.42 7.38 -5.39
N ASP A 79 -16.47 7.88 -6.63
CA ASP A 79 -17.25 7.25 -7.70
C ASP A 79 -16.50 6.05 -8.32
N PHE A 80 -17.16 5.34 -9.25
CA PHE A 80 -16.58 4.15 -9.88
C PHE A 80 -15.32 4.46 -10.71
N ILE A 81 -15.28 5.60 -11.40
CA ILE A 81 -14.12 5.98 -12.22
C ILE A 81 -12.95 6.31 -11.31
N ASP A 82 -13.20 7.05 -10.23
CA ASP A 82 -12.17 7.36 -9.23
C ASP A 82 -11.67 6.10 -8.51
N ARG A 83 -12.54 5.11 -8.22
CA ARG A 83 -12.13 3.82 -7.66
C ARG A 83 -11.13 3.09 -8.56
N GLU A 84 -11.41 2.97 -9.85
CA GLU A 84 -10.52 2.24 -10.76
C GLU A 84 -9.20 2.99 -10.99
N ARG A 85 -9.24 4.33 -11.03
CA ARG A 85 -8.00 5.15 -11.03
C ARG A 85 -7.21 4.97 -9.75
N ALA A 86 -7.86 4.96 -8.59
CA ALA A 86 -7.22 4.74 -7.30
C ALA A 86 -6.56 3.36 -7.24
N LYS A 87 -7.23 2.29 -7.73
CA LYS A 87 -6.65 0.94 -7.81
C LYS A 87 -5.41 0.88 -8.67
N HIS A 88 -5.47 1.46 -9.87
CA HIS A 88 -4.32 1.49 -10.77
C HIS A 88 -3.15 2.26 -10.14
N HIS A 89 -3.43 3.43 -9.56
CA HIS A 89 -2.44 4.26 -8.90
C HIS A 89 -1.81 3.56 -7.69
N ALA A 90 -2.63 2.98 -6.82
CA ALA A 90 -2.21 2.27 -5.63
C ALA A 90 -1.33 1.06 -5.96
N LYS A 91 -1.74 0.25 -6.95
CA LYS A 91 -0.96 -0.91 -7.38
C LYS A 91 0.42 -0.50 -7.87
N LYS A 92 0.50 0.53 -8.72
CA LYS A 92 1.77 1.04 -9.24
C LYS A 92 2.69 1.50 -8.12
N GLN A 93 2.18 2.30 -7.20
CA GLN A 93 2.97 2.79 -6.08
C GLN A 93 3.39 1.68 -5.11
N ALA A 94 2.52 0.71 -4.83
CA ALA A 94 2.88 -0.44 -4.00
C ALA A 94 3.99 -1.27 -4.65
N GLU A 95 3.93 -1.49 -5.97
CA GLU A 95 5.03 -2.13 -6.70
C GLU A 95 6.32 -1.29 -6.62
N GLU A 96 6.26 0.04 -6.73
CA GLU A 96 7.43 0.91 -6.56
C GLU A 96 8.02 0.81 -5.14
N LEU A 97 7.19 0.82 -4.10
CA LEU A 97 7.61 0.64 -2.70
C LEU A 97 8.25 -0.74 -2.49
N TYR A 98 7.62 -1.78 -3.03
CA TYR A 98 8.14 -3.14 -2.98
C TYR A 98 9.50 -3.24 -3.68
N GLU A 99 9.64 -2.71 -4.88
CA GLU A 99 10.90 -2.78 -5.64
C GLU A 99 12.02 -1.99 -4.96
N GLN A 100 11.70 -0.82 -4.39
CA GLN A 100 12.67 -0.03 -3.62
C GLN A 100 13.21 -0.80 -2.41
N HIS A 101 12.35 -1.56 -1.71
CA HIS A 101 12.72 -2.23 -0.46
C HIS A 101 13.11 -3.70 -0.63
N TYR A 102 12.69 -4.39 -1.69
CA TYR A 102 12.89 -5.83 -1.91
C TYR A 102 13.39 -6.20 -3.32
N GLY A 103 13.41 -5.27 -4.30
CA GLY A 103 13.63 -5.58 -5.72
C GLY A 103 14.98 -6.20 -6.12
N GLY A 104 15.96 -6.19 -5.23
CA GLY A 104 17.26 -6.84 -5.46
C GLY A 104 17.29 -8.34 -5.17
N GLN A 105 16.14 -8.97 -4.93
CA GLN A 105 16.04 -10.38 -4.52
C GLN A 105 15.08 -11.15 -5.43
N ASP A 106 15.40 -12.42 -5.69
CA ASP A 106 14.51 -13.33 -6.45
C ASP A 106 13.27 -13.76 -5.65
N GLN A 107 13.33 -13.61 -4.33
CA GLN A 107 12.31 -14.03 -3.38
C GLN A 107 12.21 -13.04 -2.22
N TYR A 108 11.00 -12.90 -1.68
CA TYR A 108 10.78 -12.30 -0.37
C TYR A 108 10.99 -13.35 0.71
N ASP A 109 11.82 -13.06 1.71
CA ASP A 109 12.01 -13.87 2.91
C ASP A 109 11.87 -12.99 4.17
N PRO A 110 10.85 -13.22 5.01
CA PRO A 110 10.59 -12.39 6.19
C PRO A 110 11.71 -12.48 7.25
N ASN A 111 12.57 -13.50 7.20
CA ASN A 111 13.67 -13.68 8.15
C ASN A 111 14.98 -13.06 7.67
N GLN A 112 15.09 -12.67 6.40
CA GLN A 112 16.33 -12.13 5.82
C GLN A 112 16.35 -10.61 5.72
N ARG A 113 15.18 -9.96 5.79
CA ARG A 113 15.06 -8.50 5.79
C ARG A 113 14.11 -8.02 6.86
N GLU A 114 14.40 -6.83 7.37
CA GLU A 114 13.51 -6.09 8.24
C GLU A 114 12.38 -5.44 7.42
N ALA A 115 11.25 -5.21 8.09
CA ALA A 115 10.14 -4.48 7.50
C ALA A 115 10.59 -3.03 7.22
N PRO A 116 9.94 -2.33 6.27
CA PRO A 116 10.09 -0.89 6.14
C PRO A 116 9.84 -0.19 7.49
N SER A 117 10.82 0.60 7.96
CA SER A 117 10.75 1.31 9.26
C SER A 117 9.56 2.27 9.40
N HIS A 118 8.95 2.63 8.27
CA HIS A 118 7.76 3.48 8.23
C HIS A 118 6.52 2.77 8.77
N PHE A 119 6.56 1.45 8.95
CA PHE A 119 5.48 0.65 9.52
C PHE A 119 5.43 0.68 11.05
N ASP A 120 6.51 1.09 11.71
CA ASP A 120 6.67 0.89 13.16
C ASP A 120 5.96 1.95 14.02
N ASN A 121 5.58 3.11 13.45
CA ASN A 121 4.98 4.20 14.22
C ASN A 121 4.01 5.05 13.40
N TYR A 122 2.73 4.70 13.50
CA TYR A 122 1.56 5.55 13.21
C TYR A 122 0.27 4.90 13.74
#